data_AF-A0A498NHL0-F1
#
_entry.id   AF-A0A498NHL0-F1
#
_cell.length_a   1.000
_cell.length_b   1.000
_cell.length_c   1.000
_cell.angle_alpha   90.00
_cell.angle_beta   90.00
_cell.angle_gamma   90.00
#
_symmetry.space_group_name_H-M   'P 1'
#
loop_
_entity.id
_entity.type
_entity.pdbx_description
1 polymer ?
#
loop_
_entity_poly.entity_id
_entity_poly.type
_entity_poly.pdbx_seq_one_letter_code
_entity_poly.pdbx_strand_id
1 'polypeptide(L)'
;MKDVEKTLEKYGIHNSGHKEEGHGSLPKPGCCIPEEWHDCLDMNFLNNFESGEYVGFSKDESGEYVYAIVIELVDDSLGQTRQFPARYKIQVGSDDFIEVSSLDLYQFKRENKATVPKESTCTDIERLLTSRPPPKTVFPESLEEIKREIDQSLNEIWKMSSEDKQKALKRLYLRWHPDKNQGNETLATEAFKYLRKRIEELQQGKTAQSTSSNWRDFRDFYDMWNTEARSHRRGRERFYQNYSRRHYNFWSYHGETPRPNREEAKRWYEQAQCDIKSAHNDTGGESSEWCLFKVHQAVEKALIAAIYRGSGHHPSNCSITSLALQASHFSSQLASLPSTVRQLTELGVDGKKTQYPNYHQFPHIPNKRFGVENARRALDIATNLLEKIQEYIT
;
A
#
# COMPACT_ATOMS: atom_id res chain seq x y z
N MET A 1 -0.58 34.52 -29.36
CA MET A 1 -0.61 33.96 -27.99
C MET A 1 -0.26 34.99 -26.92
N LYS A 2 0.84 35.77 -27.03
CA LYS A 2 1.23 36.77 -26.01
C LYS A 2 0.20 37.88 -25.71
N ASP A 3 -0.65 38.25 -26.67
CA ASP A 3 -1.67 39.31 -26.45
C ASP A 3 -2.89 38.84 -25.64
N VAL A 4 -3.15 37.53 -25.58
CA VAL A 4 -4.27 36.99 -24.81
C VAL A 4 -3.94 36.97 -23.32
N GLU A 5 -2.71 36.60 -22.97
CA GLU A 5 -2.22 36.55 -21.59
C GLU A 5 -2.19 37.93 -20.92
N LYS A 6 -1.70 38.96 -21.63
CA LYS A 6 -1.71 40.35 -21.12
C LYS A 6 -3.12 40.91 -20.92
N THR A 7 -4.07 40.46 -21.73
CA THR A 7 -5.46 40.90 -21.61
C THR A 7 -6.12 40.25 -20.39
N LEU A 8 -5.81 38.98 -20.10
CA LEU A 8 -6.35 38.25 -18.94
C LEU A 8 -5.83 38.79 -17.59
N GLU A 9 -4.55 39.17 -17.51
CA GLU A 9 -3.99 39.84 -16.33
C GLU A 9 -4.64 41.19 -16.04
N LYS A 10 -4.98 41.96 -17.07
CA LYS A 10 -5.64 43.27 -16.93
C LYS A 10 -7.03 43.18 -16.28
N TYR A 11 -7.69 42.03 -16.39
CA TYR A 11 -9.01 41.77 -15.79
C TYR A 11 -8.92 40.93 -14.50
N GLY A 12 -7.72 40.71 -13.95
CA GLY A 12 -7.54 39.95 -12.69
C GLY A 12 -7.85 38.45 -12.82
N ILE A 13 -7.84 37.91 -14.03
CA ILE A 13 -8.08 36.48 -14.29
C ILE A 13 -6.71 35.80 -14.36
N HIS A 14 -6.22 35.34 -13.21
CA HIS A 14 -5.04 34.50 -13.16
C HIS A 14 -5.40 33.09 -13.60
N ASN A 15 -4.63 32.56 -14.56
CA ASN A 15 -4.76 31.19 -15.02
C ASN A 15 -4.18 30.25 -13.95
N SER A 16 -4.96 29.98 -12.88
CA SER A 16 -4.61 29.02 -11.82
C SER A 16 -4.82 27.58 -12.30
N GLY A 17 -4.24 27.26 -13.45
CA GLY A 17 -4.44 26.05 -14.23
C GLY A 17 -3.21 25.15 -14.28
N HIS A 18 -2.44 25.07 -13.20
CA HIS A 18 -1.66 23.88 -12.89
C HIS A 18 -2.15 23.36 -11.54
N LYS A 19 -3.34 22.76 -11.56
CA LYS A 19 -3.64 21.72 -10.58
C LYS A 19 -2.71 20.58 -10.96
N GLU A 20 -1.62 20.41 -10.21
CA GLU A 20 -1.10 19.07 -9.98
C GLU A 20 -2.32 18.21 -9.64
N GLU A 21 -2.62 17.21 -10.46
CA GLU A 21 -3.63 16.21 -10.16
C GLU A 21 -3.16 15.48 -8.91
N GLY A 22 -3.50 16.05 -7.76
CA GLY A 22 -2.89 15.73 -6.49
C GLY A 22 -3.24 14.32 -6.08
N HIS A 23 -2.25 13.44 -6.09
CA HIS A 23 -2.22 12.21 -5.28
C HIS A 23 -2.25 12.50 -3.76
N GLY A 24 -2.64 13.70 -3.31
CA GLY A 24 -2.50 14.16 -1.92
C GLY A 24 -3.33 13.36 -0.89
N SER A 25 -4.26 12.52 -1.34
CA SER A 25 -5.05 11.62 -0.49
C SER A 25 -4.64 10.15 -0.60
N LEU A 26 -3.76 9.80 -1.53
CA LEU A 26 -3.21 8.46 -1.68
C LEU A 26 -2.02 8.26 -0.73
N PRO A 27 -1.79 7.03 -0.25
CA PRO A 27 -0.62 6.73 0.56
C PRO A 27 0.68 7.04 -0.20
N LYS A 28 1.77 7.23 0.54
CA LYS A 28 3.06 7.50 -0.08
C LYS A 28 3.65 6.23 -0.70
N PRO A 29 4.31 6.34 -1.87
CA PRO A 29 5.16 5.27 -2.38
C PRO A 29 6.17 4.82 -1.32
N GLY A 30 6.38 3.51 -1.22
CA GLY A 30 7.26 2.87 -0.24
C GLY A 30 6.61 2.40 1.04
N CYS A 31 5.44 2.93 1.37
CA CYS A 31 4.67 2.40 2.50
C CYS A 31 4.11 1.02 2.14
N CYS A 32 4.08 0.11 3.11
CA CYS A 32 3.40 -1.18 2.96
C CYS A 32 1.91 -0.96 2.70
N ILE A 33 1.36 -1.75 1.78
CA ILE A 33 -0.08 -1.81 1.53
C ILE A 33 -0.71 -2.57 2.70
N PRO A 34 -1.65 -1.97 3.45
CA PRO A 34 -2.36 -2.66 4.52
C PRO A 34 -3.08 -3.91 4.01
N GLU A 35 -3.15 -4.96 4.83
CA GLU A 35 -3.79 -6.25 4.48
C GLU A 35 -5.23 -6.08 3.96
N GLU A 36 -5.95 -5.08 4.48
CA GLU A 36 -7.31 -4.75 4.05
C GLU A 36 -7.40 -4.36 2.57
N TRP A 37 -6.33 -3.88 1.94
CA TRP A 37 -6.29 -3.47 0.54
C TRP A 37 -5.69 -4.51 -0.40
N HIS A 38 -5.12 -5.61 0.11
CA HIS A 38 -4.52 -6.64 -0.74
C HIS A 38 -5.53 -7.29 -1.69
N ASP A 39 -6.81 -7.37 -1.30
CA ASP A 39 -7.81 -7.92 -2.20
C ASP A 39 -8.15 -7.02 -3.40
N CYS A 40 -7.92 -5.70 -3.27
CA CYS A 40 -8.06 -4.73 -4.35
C CYS A 40 -6.96 -4.82 -5.41
N LEU A 41 -5.86 -5.53 -5.15
CA LEU A 41 -4.82 -5.75 -6.15
C LEU A 41 -5.33 -6.70 -7.25
N ASP A 42 -5.20 -6.26 -8.49
CA ASP A 42 -5.54 -7.03 -9.67
C ASP A 42 -4.44 -8.05 -9.98
N MET A 43 -4.84 -9.32 -9.94
CA MET A 43 -3.97 -10.46 -10.16
C MET A 43 -3.71 -10.73 -11.64
N ASN A 44 -4.31 -9.98 -12.57
CA ASN A 44 -4.01 -10.12 -13.98
C ASN A 44 -2.53 -9.83 -14.31
N PHE A 45 -1.77 -10.85 -14.69
CA PHE A 45 -0.34 -10.70 -15.02
C PHE A 45 -0.10 -10.02 -16.37
N LEU A 46 -1.14 -9.90 -17.20
CA LEU A 46 -1.08 -9.22 -18.51
C LEU A 46 -1.38 -7.72 -18.43
N ASN A 47 -1.47 -7.17 -17.21
CA ASN A 47 -1.69 -5.74 -17.02
C ASN A 47 -0.54 -4.93 -17.62
N ASN A 48 -0.90 -3.82 -18.27
CA ASN A 48 0.03 -2.83 -18.78
C ASN A 48 -0.07 -1.59 -17.90
N PHE A 49 1.04 -0.88 -17.76
CA PHE A 49 1.13 0.26 -16.88
C PHE A 49 1.49 1.53 -17.64
N GLU A 50 0.92 2.64 -17.19
CA GLU A 50 1.17 3.97 -17.75
C GLU A 50 2.11 4.78 -16.84
N SER A 51 2.85 5.73 -17.44
CA SER A 51 3.64 6.69 -16.66
C SER A 51 2.72 7.51 -15.76
N GLY A 52 3.12 7.69 -14.50
CA GLY A 52 2.32 8.30 -13.44
C GLY A 52 1.33 7.36 -12.76
N GLU A 53 1.20 6.09 -13.19
CA GLU A 53 0.21 5.18 -12.61
C GLU A 53 0.60 4.72 -11.20
N TYR A 54 -0.35 4.85 -10.26
CA TYR A 54 -0.19 4.40 -8.87
C TYR A 54 -0.54 2.91 -8.73
N VAL A 55 0.41 2.11 -8.26
CA VAL A 55 0.39 0.64 -8.29
C VAL A 55 0.86 0.03 -6.98
N GLY A 56 0.55 -1.25 -6.77
CA GLY A 56 1.23 -2.09 -5.80
C GLY A 56 2.47 -2.74 -6.41
N PHE A 57 3.54 -2.85 -5.64
CA PHE A 57 4.77 -3.53 -6.00
C PHE A 57 5.07 -4.62 -4.97
N SER A 58 5.47 -5.80 -5.42
CA SER A 58 5.93 -6.89 -4.56
C SER A 58 7.34 -7.31 -4.96
N LYS A 59 8.29 -7.24 -4.00
CA LYS A 59 9.71 -7.50 -4.25
C LYS A 59 10.06 -8.99 -4.19
N ASP A 60 9.23 -9.79 -3.54
CA ASP A 60 9.52 -11.19 -3.21
C ASP A 60 8.26 -12.06 -3.14
N GLU A 61 8.45 -13.36 -2.90
CA GLU A 61 7.36 -14.32 -2.73
C GLU A 61 6.67 -14.22 -1.36
N SER A 62 7.09 -13.29 -0.49
CA SER A 62 6.62 -13.16 0.89
C SER A 62 5.13 -12.82 1.01
N GLY A 63 4.54 -12.25 -0.05
CA GLY A 63 3.17 -11.73 -0.03
C GLY A 63 3.08 -10.31 0.57
N GLU A 64 4.21 -9.65 0.80
CA GLU A 64 4.23 -8.23 1.12
C GLU A 64 4.09 -7.37 -0.14
N TYR A 65 3.23 -6.36 -0.05
CA TYR A 65 3.01 -5.38 -1.11
C TYR A 65 3.33 -3.99 -0.58
N VAL A 66 3.95 -3.16 -1.40
CA VAL A 66 4.24 -1.75 -1.11
C VAL A 66 3.64 -0.86 -2.19
N TYR A 67 3.28 0.37 -1.84
CA TYR A 67 2.81 1.34 -2.81
C TYR A 67 3.97 1.83 -3.69
N ALA A 68 3.70 2.03 -4.98
CA ALA A 68 4.68 2.54 -5.93
C ALA A 68 4.00 3.39 -7.02
N ILE A 69 4.79 4.21 -7.72
CA ILE A 69 4.35 4.96 -8.91
C ILE A 69 5.20 4.53 -10.09
N VAL A 70 4.57 4.24 -11.21
CA VAL A 70 5.26 3.94 -12.46
C VAL A 70 5.78 5.24 -13.06
N ILE A 71 7.08 5.31 -13.31
CA ILE A 71 7.72 6.51 -13.86
C ILE A 71 7.81 6.39 -15.37
N GLU A 72 8.38 5.30 -15.86
CA GLU A 72 8.56 5.08 -17.29
C GLU A 72 8.67 3.59 -17.62
N LEU A 73 8.25 3.25 -18.84
CA LEU A 73 8.54 1.96 -19.45
C LEU A 73 10.01 1.94 -19.86
N VAL A 74 10.76 0.92 -19.43
CA VAL A 74 12.15 0.72 -19.82
C VAL A 74 12.11 -0.13 -21.10
N ASP A 75 12.14 0.55 -22.25
CA ASP A 75 12.26 -0.13 -23.55
C ASP A 75 13.72 -0.52 -23.80
N ASP A 76 13.96 -1.80 -24.10
CA ASP A 76 15.22 -2.23 -24.69
C ASP A 76 15.33 -1.59 -26.08
N SER A 77 16.29 -0.69 -26.22
CA SER A 77 16.65 -0.02 -27.46
C SER A 77 16.79 -1.05 -28.60
N LEU A 78 15.83 -1.05 -29.55
CA LEU A 78 15.93 -1.39 -30.99
C LEU A 78 14.58 -1.82 -31.64
N GLY A 79 13.45 -1.19 -31.32
CA GLY A 79 12.24 -1.24 -32.17
C GLY A 79 11.65 -2.62 -32.47
N GLN A 80 12.01 -3.66 -31.71
CA GLN A 80 11.40 -4.99 -31.82
C GLN A 80 10.16 -5.07 -30.94
N THR A 81 9.23 -5.93 -31.35
CA THR A 81 8.02 -6.34 -30.61
C THR A 81 8.24 -6.33 -29.10
N ARG A 82 7.38 -5.60 -28.36
CA ARG A 82 7.43 -5.54 -26.89
C ARG A 82 7.65 -6.93 -26.30
N GLN A 83 8.83 -7.14 -25.71
CA GLN A 83 9.13 -8.38 -25.02
C GLN A 83 8.32 -8.43 -23.72
N PHE A 84 7.62 -9.54 -23.49
CA PHE A 84 6.90 -9.78 -22.24
C PHE A 84 7.69 -10.78 -21.39
N PRO A 85 7.89 -10.52 -20.08
CA PRO A 85 7.36 -9.38 -19.31
C PRO A 85 8.09 -8.07 -19.60
N ALA A 86 7.35 -6.96 -19.59
CA ALA A 86 7.91 -5.63 -19.80
C ALA A 86 8.63 -5.14 -18.53
N ARG A 87 9.66 -4.30 -18.68
CA ARG A 87 10.37 -3.69 -17.55
C ARG A 87 9.92 -2.26 -17.33
N TYR A 88 9.73 -1.88 -16.08
CA TYR A 88 9.31 -0.54 -15.70
C TYR A 88 10.24 0.01 -14.64
N LYS A 89 10.48 1.31 -14.71
CA LYS A 89 11.10 2.06 -13.62
C LYS A 89 10.01 2.61 -12.74
N ILE A 90 10.09 2.32 -11.45
CA ILE A 90 9.10 2.73 -10.46
C ILE A 90 9.74 3.53 -9.34
N GLN A 91 8.95 4.40 -8.73
CA GLN A 91 9.27 5.10 -7.50
C GLN A 91 8.66 4.35 -6.31
N VAL A 92 9.50 3.94 -5.36
CA VAL A 92 9.11 3.21 -4.13
C VAL A 92 9.48 4.03 -2.88
N GLY A 93 9.82 5.30 -3.03
CA GLY A 93 10.16 6.20 -1.93
C GLY A 93 10.31 7.62 -2.44
N SER A 94 10.62 8.57 -1.57
CA SER A 94 10.74 9.99 -1.96
C SER A 94 11.72 10.18 -3.12
N ASP A 95 12.86 9.49 -3.08
CA ASP A 95 13.92 9.53 -4.11
C ASP A 95 14.45 8.11 -4.48
N ASP A 96 13.71 7.06 -4.11
CA ASP A 96 14.09 5.67 -4.37
C ASP A 96 13.44 5.16 -5.65
N PHE A 97 14.25 4.95 -6.69
CA PHE A 97 13.82 4.43 -7.98
C PHE A 97 14.45 3.07 -8.25
N ILE A 98 13.63 2.11 -8.68
CA ILE A 98 14.08 0.76 -9.01
C ILE A 98 13.45 0.30 -10.33
N GLU A 99 14.15 -0.59 -11.03
CA GLU A 99 13.63 -1.27 -12.21
C GLU A 99 13.07 -2.64 -11.87
N VAL A 100 11.85 -2.91 -12.31
CA VAL A 100 11.11 -4.12 -11.96
C VAL A 100 10.40 -4.72 -13.17
N SER A 101 10.04 -6.00 -13.06
CA SER A 101 9.24 -6.69 -14.07
C SER A 101 7.76 -6.29 -13.94
N SER A 102 7.03 -6.28 -15.05
CA SER A 102 5.56 -6.12 -15.05
C SER A 102 4.85 -7.16 -14.18
N LEU A 103 5.47 -8.32 -13.98
CA LEU A 103 4.95 -9.38 -13.12
C LEU A 103 4.97 -9.02 -11.63
N ASP A 104 5.84 -8.09 -11.23
CA ASP A 104 6.00 -7.61 -9.84
C ASP A 104 5.03 -6.46 -9.51
N LEU A 105 4.31 -5.95 -10.52
CA LEU A 105 3.42 -4.79 -10.41
C LEU A 105 1.94 -5.17 -10.44
N TYR A 106 1.13 -4.50 -9.63
CA TYR A 106 -0.28 -4.79 -9.42
C TYR A 106 -1.11 -3.51 -9.54
N GLN A 107 -2.10 -3.52 -10.43
CA GLN A 107 -3.05 -2.41 -10.52
C GLN A 107 -4.07 -2.53 -9.38
N PHE A 108 -4.58 -1.39 -8.88
CA PHE A 108 -5.75 -1.40 -8.01
C PHE A 108 -7.02 -1.50 -8.86
N LYS A 109 -7.85 -2.51 -8.58
CA LYS A 109 -9.14 -2.73 -9.24
C LYS A 109 -9.95 -1.43 -9.27
N ARG A 110 -10.35 -1.02 -10.46
CA ARG A 110 -11.29 0.10 -10.67
C ARG A 110 -12.66 -0.48 -10.95
N GLU A 111 -13.69 0.11 -10.36
CA GLU A 111 -15.06 -0.21 -10.78
C GLU A 111 -15.29 0.35 -12.18
N ASN A 112 -15.75 -0.51 -13.08
CA ASN A 112 -16.50 -0.02 -14.23
C ASN A 112 -17.81 0.53 -13.67
N LYS A 113 -18.03 1.84 -13.79
CA LYS A 113 -19.39 2.37 -13.69
C LYS A 113 -20.20 1.65 -14.75
N ALA A 114 -20.98 0.65 -14.35
CA ALA A 114 -22.07 0.16 -15.16
C ALA A 114 -22.86 1.41 -15.58
N THR A 115 -23.08 1.55 -16.89
CA THR A 115 -23.91 2.58 -17.49
C THR A 115 -25.24 2.62 -16.74
N VAL A 116 -25.36 3.57 -15.82
CA VAL A 116 -26.64 3.99 -15.27
C VAL A 116 -27.45 4.51 -16.46
N PRO A 117 -28.73 4.14 -16.64
CA PRO A 117 -29.54 4.70 -17.70
C PRO A 117 -29.51 6.22 -17.58
N LYS A 118 -29.05 6.90 -18.64
CA LYS A 118 -28.97 8.35 -18.73
C LYS A 118 -30.35 8.97 -18.54
N GLU A 119 -30.62 9.51 -17.37
CA GLU A 119 -31.50 10.67 -17.22
C GLU A 119 -30.80 11.71 -16.34
N SER A 120 -30.30 12.76 -17.02
CA SER A 120 -30.01 14.13 -16.57
C SER A 120 -28.68 14.67 -17.14
N THR A 121 -28.81 15.28 -18.31
CA THR A 121 -28.23 16.56 -18.76
C THR A 121 -26.92 17.06 -18.10
N CYS A 122 -25.79 16.99 -18.82
CA CYS A 122 -25.14 18.14 -19.50
C CYS A 122 -23.66 17.87 -19.86
N THR A 123 -23.35 18.10 -21.15
CA THR A 123 -22.05 18.29 -21.81
C THR A 123 -21.00 17.16 -21.78
N ASP A 124 -21.23 16.19 -22.67
CA ASP A 124 -20.19 15.45 -23.41
C ASP A 124 -19.52 16.40 -24.42
N ILE A 125 -18.18 16.51 -24.43
CA ILE A 125 -17.23 16.62 -25.57
C ILE A 125 -15.82 16.70 -24.96
N GLU A 126 -15.17 15.54 -24.77
CA GLU A 126 -13.69 15.34 -24.79
C GLU A 126 -13.30 13.91 -24.36
N ARG A 127 -13.79 12.89 -25.07
CA ARG A 127 -13.22 11.52 -24.91
C ARG A 127 -13.19 10.69 -26.19
N LEU A 128 -13.10 11.37 -27.34
CA LEU A 128 -13.11 10.72 -28.66
C LEU A 128 -11.74 10.60 -29.33
N LEU A 129 -10.63 10.93 -28.66
CA LEU A 129 -9.30 10.88 -29.28
C LEU A 129 -8.24 10.17 -28.42
N THR A 130 -8.48 8.92 -28.02
CA THR A 130 -7.41 7.93 -27.81
C THR A 130 -7.91 6.53 -28.18
N SER A 131 -7.38 6.00 -29.28
CA SER A 131 -7.72 4.68 -29.81
C SER A 131 -6.99 3.58 -29.05
N ARG A 132 -7.58 3.08 -27.95
CA ARG A 132 -7.36 1.71 -27.45
C ARG A 132 -8.53 1.31 -26.54
N PRO A 133 -9.24 0.20 -26.79
CA PRO A 133 -10.29 -0.23 -25.87
C PRO A 133 -9.66 -0.54 -24.50
N PRO A 134 -10.27 -0.09 -23.39
CA PRO A 134 -9.80 -0.44 -22.06
C PRO A 134 -9.79 -1.98 -21.91
N PRO A 135 -8.81 -2.57 -21.20
CA PRO A 135 -8.83 -3.99 -20.92
C PRO A 135 -10.14 -4.34 -20.22
N LYS A 136 -10.83 -5.36 -20.72
CA LYS A 136 -12.12 -5.82 -20.20
C LYS A 136 -11.94 -6.31 -18.76
N THR A 137 -12.30 -5.48 -17.79
CA THR A 137 -12.34 -5.80 -16.35
C THR A 137 -13.66 -6.47 -15.94
N VAL A 138 -14.47 -6.92 -16.91
CA VAL A 138 -15.73 -7.62 -16.65
C VAL A 138 -15.40 -9.10 -16.44
N PHE A 139 -15.81 -9.66 -15.30
CA PHE A 139 -15.73 -11.10 -15.06
C PHE A 139 -16.45 -11.84 -16.20
N PRO A 140 -15.85 -12.86 -16.84
CA PRO A 140 -16.46 -13.46 -18.01
C PRO A 140 -17.85 -14.04 -17.71
N GLU A 141 -18.77 -13.89 -18.66
CA GLU A 141 -20.18 -14.23 -18.46
C GLU A 141 -20.42 -15.75 -18.53
N SER A 142 -19.47 -16.52 -19.07
CA SER A 142 -19.59 -17.97 -19.22
C SER A 142 -18.32 -18.74 -18.85
N LEU A 143 -18.52 -19.97 -18.36
CA LEU A 143 -17.42 -20.87 -17.99
C LEU A 143 -16.49 -21.20 -19.18
N GLU A 144 -17.02 -21.28 -20.40
CA GLU A 144 -16.21 -21.61 -21.59
C GLU A 144 -15.27 -20.45 -21.99
N GLU A 145 -15.69 -19.20 -21.80
CA GLU A 145 -14.80 -18.05 -21.97
C GLU A 145 -13.67 -18.05 -20.95
N ILE A 146 -13.98 -18.39 -19.69
CA ILE A 146 -12.97 -18.50 -18.62
C ILE A 146 -11.96 -19.60 -18.96
N LYS A 147 -12.41 -20.78 -19.41
CA LYS A 147 -11.51 -21.87 -19.83
C LYS A 147 -10.57 -21.44 -20.95
N ARG A 148 -11.10 -20.76 -21.97
CA ARG A 148 -10.29 -20.22 -23.09
C ARG A 148 -9.26 -19.20 -22.60
N GLU A 149 -9.65 -18.31 -21.68
CA GLU A 149 -8.72 -17.33 -21.10
C GLU A 149 -7.63 -18.01 -20.27
N ILE A 150 -7.98 -19.05 -19.51
CA ILE A 150 -7.02 -19.88 -18.76
C ILE A 150 -6.03 -20.55 -19.73
N ASP A 151 -6.50 -21.20 -20.79
CA ASP A 151 -5.63 -21.87 -21.76
C ASP A 151 -4.68 -20.90 -22.46
N GLN A 152 -5.18 -19.74 -22.89
CA GLN A 152 -4.36 -18.70 -23.50
C GLN A 152 -3.30 -18.19 -22.52
N SER A 153 -3.70 -17.93 -21.28
CA SER A 153 -2.80 -17.47 -20.22
C SER A 153 -1.70 -18.50 -19.94
N LEU A 154 -2.07 -19.78 -19.80
CA LEU A 154 -1.11 -20.87 -19.57
C LEU A 154 -0.13 -21.02 -20.74
N ASN A 155 -0.60 -20.87 -21.99
CA ASN A 155 0.28 -20.92 -23.15
C ASN A 155 1.36 -19.83 -23.09
N GLU A 156 0.98 -18.58 -22.78
CA GLU A 156 1.95 -17.50 -22.62
C GLU A 156 2.89 -17.75 -21.44
N ILE A 157 2.35 -18.17 -20.28
CA ILE A 157 3.14 -18.50 -19.09
C ILE A 157 4.19 -19.56 -19.41
N TRP A 158 3.84 -20.60 -20.18
CA TRP A 158 4.76 -21.70 -20.48
C TRP A 158 5.95 -21.33 -21.36
N LYS A 159 5.87 -20.21 -22.12
CA LYS A 159 6.96 -19.67 -22.93
C LYS A 159 8.00 -18.89 -22.12
N MET A 160 7.69 -18.52 -20.88
CA MET A 160 8.55 -17.67 -20.02
C MET A 160 9.73 -18.43 -19.39
N SER A 161 10.66 -17.68 -18.80
CA SER A 161 11.74 -18.18 -17.93
C SER A 161 11.15 -18.89 -16.69
N SER A 162 11.92 -19.73 -15.99
CA SER A 162 11.42 -20.44 -14.82
C SER A 162 10.94 -19.51 -13.69
N GLU A 163 11.65 -18.40 -13.48
CA GLU A 163 11.34 -17.40 -12.43
C GLU A 163 10.06 -16.62 -12.76
N ASP A 164 9.98 -16.06 -13.97
CA ASP A 164 8.81 -15.31 -14.43
C ASP A 164 7.56 -16.20 -14.49
N LYS A 165 7.74 -17.46 -14.88
CA LYS A 165 6.66 -18.43 -14.98
C LYS A 165 6.03 -18.74 -13.63
N GLN A 166 6.82 -18.83 -12.56
CA GLN A 166 6.29 -19.01 -11.21
C GLN A 166 5.47 -17.79 -10.77
N LYS A 167 5.98 -16.57 -11.00
CA LYS A 167 5.25 -15.33 -10.68
C LYS A 167 3.95 -15.21 -11.46
N ALA A 168 3.99 -15.44 -12.77
CA ALA A 168 2.82 -15.35 -13.64
C ALA A 168 1.79 -16.45 -13.32
N LEU A 169 2.24 -17.67 -12.97
CA LEU A 169 1.35 -18.75 -12.56
C LEU A 169 0.71 -18.47 -11.20
N LYS A 170 1.45 -17.95 -10.21
CA LYS A 170 0.90 -17.48 -8.93
C LYS A 170 -0.22 -16.47 -9.17
N ARG A 171 0.02 -15.49 -10.05
CA ARG A 171 -0.96 -14.47 -10.43
C ARG A 171 -2.21 -15.05 -11.06
N LEU A 172 -2.07 -15.96 -12.04
CA LEU A 172 -3.20 -16.65 -12.65
C LEU A 172 -3.98 -17.50 -11.63
N TYR A 173 -3.26 -18.18 -10.73
CA TYR A 173 -3.85 -18.98 -9.65
C TYR A 173 -4.69 -18.14 -8.70
N LEU A 174 -4.13 -17.04 -8.19
CA LEU A 174 -4.84 -16.12 -7.30
C LEU A 174 -6.01 -15.43 -8.01
N ARG A 175 -5.88 -15.10 -9.30
CA ARG A 175 -6.97 -14.49 -10.09
C ARG A 175 -8.24 -15.35 -10.08
N TRP A 176 -8.09 -16.66 -10.31
CA TRP A 176 -9.23 -17.58 -10.40
C TRP A 176 -9.58 -18.28 -9.09
N HIS A 177 -8.87 -17.99 -7.99
CA HIS A 177 -9.16 -18.60 -6.69
C HIS A 177 -10.56 -18.19 -6.17
N PRO A 178 -11.37 -19.11 -5.61
CA PRO A 178 -12.72 -18.79 -5.14
C PRO A 178 -12.80 -17.63 -4.12
N ASP A 179 -11.90 -17.59 -3.13
CA ASP A 179 -11.87 -16.51 -2.11
C ASP A 179 -11.65 -15.09 -2.69
N LYS A 180 -11.09 -14.99 -3.90
CA LYS A 180 -10.80 -13.73 -4.60
C LYS A 180 -11.98 -13.23 -5.46
N ASN A 181 -13.02 -14.05 -5.64
CA ASN A 181 -14.13 -13.84 -6.57
C ASN A 181 -15.49 -13.84 -5.84
N GLN A 182 -15.68 -12.87 -4.93
CA GLN A 182 -16.93 -12.72 -4.18
C GLN A 182 -18.12 -12.46 -5.11
N GLY A 183 -19.23 -13.18 -4.88
CA GLY A 183 -20.45 -13.12 -5.69
C GLY A 183 -20.46 -14.01 -6.93
N ASN A 184 -19.30 -14.58 -7.31
CA ASN A 184 -19.15 -15.50 -8.46
C ASN A 184 -18.50 -16.82 -8.03
N GLU A 185 -18.74 -17.28 -6.80
CA GLU A 185 -18.00 -18.38 -6.16
C GLU A 185 -18.15 -19.70 -6.92
N THR A 186 -19.32 -19.97 -7.49
CA THR A 186 -19.61 -21.20 -8.25
C THR A 186 -18.79 -21.27 -9.52
N LEU A 187 -18.82 -20.21 -10.34
CA LEU A 187 -18.04 -20.09 -11.57
C LEU A 187 -16.53 -20.10 -11.27
N ALA A 188 -16.09 -19.35 -10.26
CA ALA A 188 -14.69 -19.31 -9.85
C ALA A 188 -14.20 -20.70 -9.39
N THR A 189 -15.02 -21.46 -8.66
CA THR A 189 -14.68 -22.83 -8.23
C THR A 189 -14.47 -23.76 -9.42
N GLU A 190 -15.36 -23.74 -10.42
CA GLU A 190 -15.22 -24.58 -11.61
C GLU A 190 -14.04 -24.13 -12.49
N ALA A 191 -13.83 -22.82 -12.65
CA ALA A 191 -12.67 -22.26 -13.32
C ALA A 191 -11.36 -22.68 -12.64
N PHE A 192 -11.31 -22.64 -11.31
CA PHE A 192 -10.14 -23.00 -10.54
C PHE A 192 -9.82 -24.50 -10.61
N LYS A 193 -10.84 -25.36 -10.58
CA LYS A 193 -10.67 -26.81 -10.84
C LYS A 193 -10.09 -27.06 -12.22
N TYR A 194 -10.61 -26.38 -13.23
CA TYR A 194 -10.11 -26.48 -14.60
C TYR A 194 -8.66 -26.02 -14.73
N LEU A 195 -8.32 -24.85 -14.15
CA LEU A 195 -6.97 -24.32 -14.10
C LEU A 195 -5.99 -25.34 -13.50
N ARG A 196 -6.30 -25.90 -12.33
CA ARG A 196 -5.45 -26.90 -11.66
C ARG A 196 -5.24 -28.14 -12.53
N LYS A 197 -6.31 -28.68 -13.11
CA LYS A 197 -6.22 -29.84 -14.01
C LYS A 197 -5.30 -29.55 -15.19
N ARG A 198 -5.42 -28.36 -15.79
CA ARG A 198 -4.63 -27.97 -16.97
C ARG A 198 -3.15 -27.81 -16.65
N ILE A 199 -2.82 -27.25 -15.48
CA ILE A 199 -1.44 -27.17 -14.98
C ILE A 199 -0.85 -28.58 -14.85
N GLU A 200 -1.60 -29.52 -14.26
CA GLU A 200 -1.15 -30.90 -14.09
C GLU A 200 -0.90 -31.62 -15.42
N GLU A 201 -1.80 -31.48 -16.40
CA GLU A 201 -1.63 -32.02 -17.75
C GLU A 201 -0.36 -31.48 -18.43
N LEU A 202 -0.11 -30.17 -18.31
CA LEU A 202 1.06 -29.51 -18.89
C LEU A 202 2.38 -29.91 -18.21
N GLN A 203 2.35 -30.24 -16.91
CA GLN A 203 3.50 -30.79 -16.20
C GLN A 203 3.78 -32.24 -16.61
N GLN A 204 2.73 -33.08 -16.71
CA GLN A 204 2.85 -34.50 -17.09
C GLN A 204 3.24 -34.69 -18.57
N GLY A 205 2.80 -33.81 -19.46
CA GLY A 205 3.15 -33.86 -20.88
C GLY A 205 4.65 -33.63 -21.18
N LYS A 206 5.40 -33.01 -20.26
CA LYS A 206 6.85 -32.81 -20.40
C LYS A 206 7.67 -34.04 -20.02
N THR A 207 7.17 -34.88 -19.12
CA THR A 207 7.87 -36.10 -18.66
C THR A 207 8.07 -37.14 -19.77
N ALA A 208 7.36 -37.04 -20.92
CA ALA A 208 7.46 -37.98 -22.02
C ALA A 208 8.51 -37.62 -23.10
N GLN A 209 9.02 -36.37 -23.16
CA GLN A 209 9.87 -35.92 -24.28
C GLN A 209 11.08 -35.05 -23.92
N SER A 210 11.42 -34.81 -22.64
CA SER A 210 12.67 -34.11 -22.32
C SER A 210 13.29 -34.60 -21.01
N THR A 211 14.44 -35.26 -21.13
CA THR A 211 15.41 -35.36 -20.04
C THR A 211 15.96 -33.95 -19.74
N SER A 212 16.15 -33.64 -18.45
CA SER A 212 16.75 -32.41 -17.91
C SER A 212 15.90 -31.13 -17.92
N SER A 213 15.02 -30.98 -16.92
CA SER A 213 14.83 -29.67 -16.27
C SER A 213 14.44 -29.87 -14.80
N ASN A 214 15.30 -29.42 -13.88
CA ASN A 214 15.12 -29.35 -12.42
C ASN A 214 13.99 -28.36 -12.04
N TRP A 215 12.76 -28.62 -12.47
CA TRP A 215 11.64 -27.73 -12.21
C TRP A 215 10.77 -28.30 -11.09
N ARG A 216 10.62 -27.54 -9.99
CA ARG A 216 9.80 -27.93 -8.84
C ARG A 216 8.35 -28.13 -9.26
N ASP A 217 7.68 -29.08 -8.63
CA ASP A 217 6.25 -29.28 -8.85
C ASP A 217 5.49 -28.06 -8.31
N PHE A 218 4.68 -27.43 -9.14
CA PHE A 218 3.87 -26.27 -8.73
C PHE A 218 2.89 -26.57 -7.60
N ARG A 219 2.56 -27.85 -7.40
CA ARG A 219 1.74 -28.30 -6.26
C ARG A 219 2.35 -27.89 -4.92
N ASP A 220 3.68 -27.84 -4.83
CA ASP A 220 4.39 -27.45 -3.61
C ASP A 220 4.04 -26.02 -3.16
N PHE A 221 3.58 -25.16 -4.09
CA PHE A 221 3.21 -23.77 -3.79
C PHE A 221 1.71 -23.56 -3.54
N TYR A 222 0.86 -24.56 -3.79
CA TYR A 222 -0.60 -24.39 -3.70
C TYR A 222 -1.04 -24.02 -2.28
N ASP A 223 -0.45 -24.62 -1.25
CA ASP A 223 -0.80 -24.29 0.14
C ASP A 223 -0.45 -22.85 0.51
N MET A 224 0.69 -22.36 0.00
CA MET A 224 1.12 -20.97 0.16
C MET A 224 0.13 -20.02 -0.54
N TRP A 225 -0.20 -20.28 -1.80
CA TRP A 225 -1.11 -19.44 -2.56
C TRP A 225 -2.56 -19.48 -2.03
N ASN A 226 -3.02 -20.63 -1.54
CA ASN A 226 -4.30 -20.76 -0.85
C ASN A 226 -4.34 -19.93 0.43
N THR A 227 -3.24 -19.95 1.20
CA THR A 227 -3.11 -19.14 2.42
C THR A 227 -3.15 -17.65 2.10
N GLU A 228 -2.46 -17.23 1.05
CA GLU A 228 -2.48 -15.84 0.57
C GLU A 228 -3.88 -15.40 0.12
N ALA A 229 -4.58 -16.21 -0.70
CA ALA A 229 -5.94 -15.91 -1.12
C ALA A 229 -6.92 -15.75 0.05
N ARG A 230 -6.81 -16.63 1.06
CA ARG A 230 -7.58 -16.53 2.31
C ARG A 230 -7.21 -15.27 3.10
N SER A 231 -5.93 -14.91 3.13
CA SER A 231 -5.48 -13.69 3.81
C SER A 231 -6.08 -12.44 3.16
N HIS A 232 -6.05 -12.34 1.83
CA HIS A 232 -6.67 -11.24 1.09
C HIS A 232 -8.17 -11.13 1.40
N ARG A 233 -8.90 -12.26 1.39
CA ARG A 233 -10.31 -12.30 1.77
C ARG A 233 -10.54 -11.82 3.20
N ARG A 234 -9.75 -12.30 4.17
CA ARG A 234 -9.86 -11.84 5.57
C ARG A 234 -9.60 -10.34 5.69
N GLY A 235 -8.65 -9.80 4.94
CA GLY A 235 -8.40 -8.36 4.86
C GLY A 235 -9.64 -7.60 4.41
N ARG A 236 -10.27 -8.03 3.31
CA ARG A 236 -11.55 -7.46 2.81
C ARG A 236 -12.67 -7.58 3.84
N GLU A 237 -12.81 -8.72 4.52
CA GLU A 237 -13.82 -8.92 5.57
C GLU A 237 -13.60 -7.99 6.78
N ARG A 238 -12.34 -7.79 7.21
CA ARG A 238 -12.00 -6.83 8.26
C ARG A 238 -12.34 -5.39 7.87
N PHE A 239 -12.16 -5.02 6.60
CA PHE A 239 -12.59 -3.71 6.12
C PHE A 239 -14.08 -3.49 6.37
N TYR A 240 -14.94 -4.45 6.01
CA TYR A 240 -16.38 -4.33 6.25
C TYR A 240 -16.76 -4.30 7.73
N GLN A 241 -16.00 -4.99 8.59
CA GLN A 241 -16.19 -4.92 10.04
C GLN A 241 -15.88 -3.53 10.59
N ASN A 242 -14.80 -2.90 10.12
CA ASN A 242 -14.36 -1.58 10.56
C ASN A 242 -15.16 -0.44 9.89
N TYR A 243 -15.67 -0.67 8.68
CA TYR A 243 -16.28 0.34 7.82
C TYR A 243 -17.60 -0.14 7.22
N SER A 244 -18.52 -0.61 8.06
CA SER A 244 -19.80 -1.23 7.66
C SER A 244 -20.68 -0.41 6.70
N ARG A 245 -20.48 0.91 6.61
CA ARG A 245 -21.23 1.82 5.72
C ARG A 245 -20.46 2.25 4.47
N ARG A 246 -19.21 1.82 4.29
CA ARG A 246 -18.39 2.20 3.14
C ARG A 246 -18.35 1.09 2.10
N HIS A 247 -18.33 1.49 0.84
CA HIS A 247 -18.09 0.59 -0.27
C HIS A 247 -16.61 0.20 -0.31
N TYR A 248 -16.31 -1.08 -0.54
CA TYR A 248 -14.93 -1.56 -0.64
C TYR A 248 -14.34 -1.20 -2.00
N ASN A 249 -13.80 0.01 -2.10
CA ASN A 249 -13.16 0.53 -3.30
C ASN A 249 -11.98 1.43 -2.90
N PHE A 250 -10.77 1.02 -3.28
CA PHE A 250 -9.52 1.72 -2.97
C PHE A 250 -9.54 3.19 -3.45
N TRP A 251 -9.95 3.41 -4.69
CA TRP A 251 -9.95 4.74 -5.31
C TRP A 251 -11.02 5.65 -4.70
N SER A 252 -12.22 5.15 -4.42
CA SER A 252 -13.25 5.94 -3.75
C SER A 252 -12.86 6.24 -2.31
N TYR A 253 -12.28 5.26 -1.60
CA TYR A 253 -11.83 5.43 -0.22
C TYR A 253 -10.78 6.54 -0.07
N HIS A 254 -9.79 6.55 -0.98
CA HIS A 254 -8.77 7.59 -1.03
C HIS A 254 -9.22 8.84 -1.79
N GLY A 255 -10.28 8.77 -2.60
CA GLY A 255 -10.85 9.93 -3.30
C GLY A 255 -11.81 10.74 -2.44
N GLU A 256 -12.40 10.13 -1.41
CA GLU A 256 -13.22 10.83 -0.42
C GLU A 256 -12.34 11.73 0.47
N THR A 257 -12.74 12.99 0.62
CA THR A 257 -12.11 13.90 1.58
C THR A 257 -12.03 13.24 2.96
N PRO A 258 -10.87 13.29 3.63
CA PRO A 258 -10.69 12.75 4.96
C PRO A 258 -11.86 13.14 5.87
N ARG A 259 -12.41 12.18 6.62
CA ARG A 259 -13.51 12.44 7.57
C ARG A 259 -12.93 12.33 8.99
N PRO A 260 -12.51 13.44 9.61
CA PRO A 260 -11.99 13.47 10.97
C PRO A 260 -12.83 12.68 11.97
N ASN A 261 -12.18 11.89 12.84
CA ASN A 261 -12.80 11.31 14.01
C ASN A 261 -12.28 12.05 15.25
N ARG A 262 -13.00 13.09 15.65
CA ARG A 262 -12.60 13.98 16.74
C ARG A 262 -12.67 13.30 18.12
N GLU A 263 -13.63 12.38 18.29
CA GLU A 263 -13.83 11.67 19.55
C GLU A 263 -12.70 10.69 19.83
N GLU A 264 -12.34 9.85 18.85
CA GLU A 264 -11.19 8.95 18.99
C GLU A 264 -9.87 9.71 19.08
N ALA A 265 -9.69 10.81 18.32
CA ALA A 265 -8.51 11.67 18.48
C ALA A 265 -8.37 12.15 19.94
N LYS A 266 -9.46 12.61 20.55
CA LYS A 266 -9.45 13.06 21.95
C LYS A 266 -9.12 11.90 22.90
N ARG A 267 -9.76 10.75 22.73
CA ARG A 267 -9.54 9.56 23.56
C ARG A 267 -8.08 9.09 23.55
N TRP A 268 -7.46 9.01 22.38
CA TRP A 268 -6.05 8.63 22.24
C TRP A 268 -5.11 9.68 22.83
N TYR A 269 -5.42 10.96 22.62
CA TYR A 269 -4.63 12.04 23.18
C TYR A 269 -4.70 12.08 24.72
N GLU A 270 -5.87 11.81 25.32
CA GLU A 270 -6.01 11.68 26.78
C GLU A 270 -5.09 10.60 27.35
N GLN A 271 -4.95 9.45 26.68
CA GLN A 271 -4.00 8.42 27.10
C GLN A 271 -2.55 8.88 26.93
N ALA A 272 -2.21 9.56 25.84
CA ALA A 272 -0.88 10.14 25.64
C ALA A 272 -0.48 11.11 26.77
N GLN A 273 -1.44 11.91 27.24
CA GLN A 273 -1.24 12.82 28.39
C GLN A 273 -1.02 12.07 29.70
N CYS A 274 -1.71 10.95 29.93
CA CYS A 274 -1.45 10.10 31.09
C CYS A 274 -0.04 9.48 31.04
N ASP A 275 0.37 9.02 29.86
CA ASP A 275 1.67 8.38 29.65
C ASP A 275 2.83 9.37 29.86
N ILE A 276 2.74 10.60 29.34
CA ILE A 276 3.78 11.62 29.54
C ILE A 276 3.88 12.06 31.01
N LYS A 277 2.74 12.15 31.72
CA LYS A 277 2.74 12.42 33.18
C LYS A 277 3.38 11.28 33.96
N SER A 278 3.14 10.04 33.56
CA SER A 278 3.78 8.87 34.17
C SER A 278 5.29 8.84 33.91
N ALA A 279 5.76 9.32 32.75
CA ALA A 279 7.18 9.41 32.41
C ALA A 279 7.96 10.39 33.30
N HIS A 280 7.31 11.47 33.77
CA HIS A 280 7.93 12.44 34.69
C HIS A 280 8.37 11.79 36.02
N ASN A 281 7.66 10.74 36.47
CA ASN A 281 7.97 10.06 37.72
C ASN A 281 9.31 9.30 37.67
N ASP A 282 9.85 9.00 36.49
CA ASP A 282 11.07 8.19 36.31
C ASP A 282 12.34 9.03 36.06
N THR A 283 12.27 10.35 36.20
CA THR A 283 13.40 11.28 35.96
C THR A 283 14.46 11.30 37.08
N GLY A 284 14.27 10.48 38.12
CA GLY A 284 15.17 10.32 39.28
C GLY A 284 16.49 9.60 38.96
N GLY A 285 16.64 9.07 37.74
CA GLY A 285 17.91 8.59 37.20
C GLY A 285 18.16 7.08 37.32
N GLU A 286 17.43 6.38 38.18
CA GLU A 286 17.54 4.92 38.36
C GLU A 286 16.76 4.12 37.30
N SER A 287 15.85 4.76 36.57
CA SER A 287 14.89 4.13 35.66
C SER A 287 14.80 4.88 34.32
N SER A 288 15.93 5.34 33.79
CA SER A 288 15.99 6.16 32.57
C SER A 288 15.40 5.44 31.33
N GLU A 289 15.54 4.12 31.26
CA GLU A 289 14.94 3.28 30.24
C GLU A 289 13.41 3.29 30.30
N TRP A 290 12.83 3.32 31.50
CA TRP A 290 11.38 3.38 31.69
C TRP A 290 10.82 4.76 31.33
N CYS A 291 11.56 5.82 31.67
CA CYS A 291 11.24 7.18 31.23
C CYS A 291 11.16 7.24 29.69
N LEU A 292 12.20 6.77 28.99
CA LEU A 292 12.26 6.75 27.53
C LEU A 292 11.19 5.86 26.89
N PHE A 293 10.86 4.72 27.51
CA PHE A 293 9.78 3.85 27.04
C PHE A 293 8.41 4.52 27.16
N LYS A 294 8.12 5.16 28.30
CA LYS A 294 6.86 5.89 28.50
C LYS A 294 6.77 7.11 27.57
N VAL A 295 7.90 7.79 27.30
CA VAL A 295 7.98 8.84 26.27
C VAL A 295 7.63 8.28 24.89
N HIS A 296 8.17 7.13 24.50
CA HIS A 296 7.80 6.47 23.24
C HIS A 296 6.28 6.22 23.17
N GLN A 297 5.71 5.67 24.23
CA GLN A 297 4.28 5.36 24.33
C GLN A 297 3.40 6.61 24.24
N ALA A 298 3.79 7.71 24.89
CA ALA A 298 3.08 8.98 24.82
C ALA A 298 3.12 9.57 23.40
N VAL A 299 4.30 9.59 22.76
CA VAL A 299 4.49 10.13 21.41
C VAL A 299 3.71 9.31 20.38
N GLU A 300 3.78 7.98 20.45
CA GLU A 300 3.03 7.08 19.56
C GLU A 300 1.53 7.36 19.61
N LYS A 301 0.95 7.42 20.81
CA LYS A 301 -0.48 7.68 20.99
C LYS A 301 -0.89 9.09 20.57
N ALA A 302 -0.05 10.09 20.81
CA ALA A 302 -0.31 11.46 20.36
C ALA A 302 -0.31 11.56 18.83
N LEU A 303 0.62 10.87 18.15
CA LEU A 303 0.64 10.83 16.68
C LEU A 303 -0.58 10.09 16.11
N ILE A 304 -0.98 8.98 16.72
CA ILE A 304 -2.21 8.27 16.37
C ILE A 304 -3.43 9.20 16.52
N ALA A 305 -3.50 9.97 17.61
CA ALA A 305 -4.55 10.96 17.81
C ALA A 305 -4.60 12.03 16.70
N ALA A 306 -3.44 12.55 16.27
CA ALA A 306 -3.35 13.48 15.14
C ALA A 306 -3.85 12.83 13.83
N ILE A 307 -3.54 11.55 13.59
CA ILE A 307 -4.01 10.81 12.42
C ILE A 307 -5.52 10.58 12.47
N TYR A 308 -6.11 10.29 13.63
CA TYR A 308 -7.57 10.24 13.80
C TYR A 308 -8.23 11.58 13.50
N ARG A 309 -7.64 12.70 13.96
CA ARG A 309 -8.14 14.05 13.67
C ARG A 309 -8.04 14.39 12.19
N GLY A 310 -6.97 13.99 11.51
CA GLY A 310 -6.77 14.29 10.09
C GLY A 310 -7.57 13.37 9.15
N SER A 311 -7.57 12.07 9.43
CA SER A 311 -8.08 11.03 8.51
C SER A 311 -9.36 10.34 8.96
N GLY A 312 -9.61 10.28 10.27
CA GLY A 312 -10.68 9.48 10.87
C GLY A 312 -10.34 8.03 11.15
N HIS A 313 -9.15 7.59 10.79
CA HIS A 313 -8.78 6.17 10.79
C HIS A 313 -7.62 5.88 11.74
N HIS A 314 -7.61 4.65 12.26
CA HIS A 314 -6.44 4.13 12.98
C HIS A 314 -5.34 3.82 11.96
N PRO A 315 -4.09 4.26 12.17
CA PRO A 315 -2.97 3.88 11.30
C PRO A 315 -2.66 2.38 11.43
N SER A 316 -2.15 1.75 10.37
CA SER A 316 -1.62 0.38 10.47
C SER A 316 -0.43 0.34 11.44
N ASN A 317 -0.07 -0.83 11.96
CA ASN A 317 1.09 -1.00 12.85
C ASN A 317 2.36 -0.42 12.22
N CYS A 318 2.72 0.79 12.62
CA CYS A 318 3.77 1.62 12.03
C CYS A 318 4.68 2.15 13.15
N SER A 319 5.96 2.40 12.83
CA SER A 319 6.87 3.05 13.78
C SER A 319 6.47 4.51 14.03
N ILE A 320 6.89 5.08 15.16
CA ILE A 320 6.66 6.50 15.48
C ILE A 320 7.20 7.45 14.40
N THR A 321 8.26 7.06 13.68
CA THR A 321 8.81 7.84 12.55
C THR A 321 7.83 7.89 11.38
N SER A 322 7.23 6.75 11.02
CA SER A 322 6.21 6.69 9.97
C SER A 322 4.95 7.44 10.37
N LEU A 323 4.52 7.30 11.63
CA LEU A 323 3.37 8.03 12.17
C LEU A 323 3.59 9.56 12.14
N ALA A 324 4.78 10.03 12.51
CA ALA A 324 5.13 11.44 12.47
C ALA A 324 5.17 12.00 11.05
N LEU A 325 5.71 11.23 10.11
CA LEU A 325 5.68 11.59 8.70
C LEU A 325 4.25 11.65 8.17
N GLN A 326 3.39 10.72 8.55
CA GLN A 326 1.99 10.76 8.13
C GLN A 326 1.27 11.96 8.73
N ALA A 327 1.42 12.20 10.03
CA ALA A 327 0.77 13.30 10.73
C ALA A 327 1.20 14.68 10.20
N SER A 328 2.45 14.83 9.74
CA SER A 328 2.96 16.11 9.25
C SER A 328 2.26 16.64 7.98
N HIS A 329 1.54 15.78 7.24
CA HIS A 329 0.83 16.20 6.02
C HIS A 329 -0.53 16.84 6.29
N PHE A 330 -1.09 16.68 7.49
CA PHE A 330 -2.43 17.19 7.77
C PHE A 330 -2.46 18.70 8.04
N SER A 331 -1.35 19.28 8.52
CA SER A 331 -1.27 20.71 8.84
C SER A 331 0.17 21.18 8.81
N SER A 332 0.39 22.41 8.32
CA SER A 332 1.69 23.07 8.38
C SER A 332 2.22 23.21 9.81
N GLN A 333 1.34 23.28 10.81
CA GLN A 333 1.71 23.27 12.23
C GLN A 333 2.44 21.98 12.65
N LEU A 334 2.17 20.89 11.95
CA LEU A 334 2.74 19.56 12.23
C LEU A 334 3.96 19.24 11.35
N ALA A 335 4.38 20.16 10.48
CA ALA A 335 5.48 19.93 9.54
C ALA A 335 6.81 19.55 10.25
N SER A 336 7.03 20.03 11.48
CA SER A 336 8.25 19.73 12.24
C SER A 336 8.27 18.33 12.87
N LEU A 337 7.13 17.64 12.99
CA LEU A 337 7.01 16.36 13.72
C LEU A 337 8.06 15.31 13.32
N PRO A 338 8.37 15.07 12.03
CA PRO A 338 9.34 14.05 11.65
C PRO A 338 10.76 14.36 12.17
N SER A 339 11.14 15.64 12.18
CA SER A 339 12.42 16.08 12.73
C SER A 339 12.47 15.93 14.25
N THR A 340 11.36 16.24 14.94
CA THR A 340 11.24 16.10 16.39
C THR A 340 11.31 14.63 16.81
N VAL A 341 10.60 13.74 16.12
CA VAL A 341 10.66 12.29 16.42
C VAL A 341 12.05 11.71 16.16
N ARG A 342 12.74 12.17 15.11
CA ARG A 342 14.14 11.77 14.87
C ARG A 342 15.05 12.12 16.05
N GLN A 343 14.94 13.34 16.58
CA GLN A 343 15.70 13.77 17.76
C GLN A 343 15.39 12.89 18.98
N LEU A 344 14.12 12.54 19.20
CA LEU A 344 13.72 11.63 20.27
C LEU A 344 14.37 10.25 20.13
N THR A 345 14.38 9.68 18.92
CA THR A 345 15.03 8.40 18.64
C THR A 345 16.55 8.47 18.86
N GLU A 346 17.20 9.57 18.47
CA GLU A 346 18.63 9.81 18.72
C GLU A 346 18.97 9.89 20.23
N LEU A 347 18.03 10.39 21.05
CA LEU A 347 18.15 10.41 22.51
C LEU A 347 17.90 9.04 23.16
N GLY A 348 17.46 8.04 22.40
CA GLY A 348 17.26 6.66 22.87
C GLY A 348 15.80 6.26 23.07
N VAL A 349 14.83 7.08 22.63
CA VAL A 349 13.41 6.72 22.65
C VAL A 349 13.15 5.62 21.63
N ASP A 350 12.80 4.42 22.11
CA ASP A 350 12.57 3.24 21.28
C ASP A 350 11.66 2.25 22.03
N GLY A 351 10.71 1.63 21.33
CA GLY A 351 9.74 0.71 21.94
C GLY A 351 10.32 -0.65 22.34
N LYS A 352 11.51 -1.05 21.84
CA LYS A 352 12.12 -2.36 22.11
C LYS A 352 13.47 -2.25 22.83
N LYS A 353 14.35 -1.35 22.39
CA LYS A 353 15.69 -1.16 22.99
C LYS A 353 15.61 -0.73 24.46
N THR A 354 14.56 -0.03 24.86
CA THR A 354 14.35 0.36 26.27
C THR A 354 13.93 -0.80 27.16
N GLN A 355 13.49 -1.93 26.60
CA GLN A 355 12.89 -3.03 27.36
C GLN A 355 13.73 -4.32 27.35
N TYR A 356 14.31 -4.67 26.21
CA TYR A 356 14.81 -6.03 25.99
C TYR A 356 16.36 -6.09 25.92
N PRO A 357 17.03 -6.92 26.75
CA PRO A 357 18.49 -7.06 26.73
C PRO A 357 19.10 -7.52 25.40
N ASN A 358 18.38 -8.30 24.59
CA ASN A 358 18.89 -8.81 23.31
C ASN A 358 19.09 -7.71 22.24
N TYR A 359 18.61 -6.48 22.48
CA TYR A 359 18.89 -5.32 21.63
C TYR A 359 20.16 -4.57 22.05
N HIS A 360 20.89 -5.08 23.05
CA HIS A 360 22.16 -4.54 23.52
C HIS A 360 23.26 -5.60 23.41
N GLN A 361 24.50 -5.15 23.29
CA GLN A 361 25.65 -6.06 23.32
C GLN A 361 25.76 -6.70 24.71
N PHE A 362 25.93 -8.01 24.78
CA PHE A 362 26.24 -8.71 26.03
C PHE A 362 27.50 -8.09 26.68
N PRO A 363 27.52 -7.82 28.01
CA PRO A 363 26.56 -8.20 29.04
C PRO A 363 25.56 -7.09 29.43
N HIS A 364 25.32 -6.12 28.56
CA HIS A 364 24.52 -4.95 28.90
C HIS A 364 23.02 -5.22 29.00
N ILE A 365 22.35 -4.46 29.87
CA ILE A 365 20.90 -4.43 30.04
C ILE A 365 20.38 -3.00 29.83
N PRO A 366 19.11 -2.80 29.41
CA PRO A 366 18.55 -1.49 29.13
C PRO A 366 18.77 -0.47 30.26
N ASN A 367 18.51 -0.86 31.51
CA ASN A 367 18.68 -0.01 32.70
C ASN A 367 20.07 0.66 32.81
N LYS A 368 21.13 0.02 32.30
CA LYS A 368 22.51 0.53 32.35
C LYS A 368 22.95 1.30 31.11
N ARG A 369 22.07 1.51 30.12
CA ARG A 369 22.45 2.02 28.79
C ARG A 369 21.96 3.41 28.48
N PHE A 370 21.02 3.95 29.24
CA PHE A 370 20.44 5.26 28.99
C PHE A 370 20.83 6.24 30.08
N GLY A 371 21.37 7.38 29.66
CA GLY A 371 21.74 8.46 30.58
C GLY A 371 20.53 9.29 31.01
N VAL A 372 20.56 9.74 32.27
CA VAL A 372 19.50 10.57 32.87
C VAL A 372 19.25 11.85 32.09
N GLU A 373 20.32 12.47 31.60
CA GLU A 373 20.24 13.72 30.83
C GLU A 373 19.49 13.53 29.49
N ASN A 374 19.74 12.41 28.80
CA ASN A 374 19.03 12.10 27.56
C ASN A 374 17.55 11.82 27.83
N ALA A 375 17.23 11.13 28.92
CA ALA A 375 15.84 10.86 29.32
C ALA A 375 15.08 12.16 29.65
N ARG A 376 15.69 13.09 30.39
CA ARG A 376 15.09 14.41 30.67
C ARG A 376 14.88 15.23 29.41
N ARG A 377 15.92 15.33 28.56
CA ARG A 377 15.79 16.05 27.27
C ARG A 377 14.72 15.44 26.37
N ALA A 378 14.62 14.12 26.32
CA ALA A 378 13.59 13.43 25.54
C ALA A 378 12.19 13.73 26.08
N LEU A 379 12.02 13.77 27.41
CA LEU A 379 10.76 14.13 28.05
C LEU A 379 10.34 15.58 27.72
N ASP A 380 11.26 16.53 27.77
CA ASP A 380 10.99 17.93 27.42
C ASP A 380 10.57 18.07 25.95
N ILE A 381 11.31 17.43 25.03
CA ILE A 381 10.99 17.45 23.60
C ILE A 381 9.63 16.80 23.33
N ALA A 382 9.33 15.66 23.98
CA ALA A 382 8.05 14.98 23.82
C ALA A 382 6.89 15.79 24.39
N THR A 383 7.08 16.49 25.50
CA THR A 383 6.06 17.39 26.07
C THR A 383 5.69 18.50 25.08
N ASN A 384 6.69 19.18 24.49
CA ASN A 384 6.46 20.17 23.44
C ASN A 384 5.78 19.57 22.19
N LEU A 385 6.10 18.33 21.82
CA LEU A 385 5.46 17.63 20.72
C LEU A 385 3.97 17.38 21.00
N LEU A 386 3.63 16.94 22.22
CA LEU A 386 2.24 16.71 22.63
C LEU A 386 1.44 18.02 22.62
N GLU A 387 2.01 19.13 23.09
CA GLU A 387 1.38 20.46 23.05
C GLU A 387 1.03 20.89 21.62
N LYS A 388 1.96 20.75 20.67
CA LYS A 388 1.70 21.04 19.24
C LYS A 388 0.57 20.17 18.68
N ILE A 389 0.52 18.90 19.08
CA ILE A 389 -0.56 18.00 18.66
C ILE A 389 -1.89 18.40 19.30
N GLN A 390 -1.88 18.88 20.54
CA GLN A 390 -3.06 19.38 21.22
C GLN A 390 -3.68 20.57 20.48
N GLU A 391 -2.84 21.53 20.07
CA GLU A 391 -3.28 22.71 19.31
C GLU A 391 -3.97 22.32 18.00
N TYR A 392 -3.50 21.25 17.35
CA TYR A 392 -4.10 20.73 16.13
C TYR A 392 -5.40 19.91 16.38
N ILE A 393 -5.45 19.16 17.49
CA ILE A 393 -6.60 18.32 17.84
C ILE A 393 -7.79 19.16 18.35
N THR A 394 -7.51 20.28 18.99
CA THR A 394 -8.54 21.24 19.45
C THR A 394 -9.15 21.92 18.22
#